data_AF-A0A6J2X276-F1
#
_entry.id   AF-A0A6J2X276-F1
#
_cell.length_a   1.000
_cell.length_b   1.000
_cell.length_c   1.000
_cell.angle_alpha   90.00
_cell.angle_beta   90.00
_cell.angle_gamma   90.00
#
_symmetry.space_group_name_H-M   'P 1'
#
loop_
_entity.id
_entity.type
_entity.pdbx_description
1 polymer ?
#
loop_
_entity_poly.entity_id
_entity_poly.type
_entity_poly.pdbx_seq_one_letter_code
_entity_poly.pdbx_strand_id
1 'polypeptide(L)'
;MSLNTAHINGGVLIHSGEQILLFSDNVNIEWSGQEVSAFRGKKHGRIFLTTHRVIFNNNSSSDEMQSFSMPFVTLGEVEVEQPVFGANYVKGKVRAQPNGNWVGEAKFKITFKHGGAIDFGQALLRAAHYATRGAMNAPPPCEPPQPQWYAAPPPAYAPPPQGYYGWVPPTNVFPQQPPTDGVFMTDAPPPYPGIYPGGQPNGYGPPQGGYGPAPGYAPGGNFPPQGLAGFVPGGPSGSTGFTNPADAKAAEAAQSAYYDPNRPQMAYVPPPAYYENPPSYNQAMNTNKKEQ
;
A
#
# COMPACT_ATOMS: atom_id res chain seq x y z
N MET A 1 11.41 7.18 14.08
CA MET A 1 10.18 7.93 13.76
C MET A 1 10.53 9.18 12.99
N SER A 2 9.74 9.52 11.98
CA SER A 2 9.92 10.75 11.20
C SER A 2 8.60 11.44 10.84
N LEU A 3 8.63 12.78 10.84
CA LEU A 3 7.51 13.68 10.56
C LEU A 3 7.55 14.14 9.10
N ASN A 4 6.42 14.06 8.39
CA ASN A 4 6.25 14.55 7.02
C ASN A 4 7.21 13.93 5.99
N THR A 5 7.50 12.64 6.13
CA THR A 5 8.44 11.89 5.27
C THR A 5 7.79 10.74 4.49
N ALA A 6 6.52 10.41 4.75
CA ALA A 6 5.86 9.22 4.20
C ALA A 6 4.55 9.57 3.46
N HIS A 7 4.54 10.70 2.75
CA HIS A 7 3.44 11.11 1.90
C HIS A 7 3.91 11.78 0.62
N ILE A 8 3.10 11.63 -0.43
CA ILE A 8 3.18 12.36 -1.69
C ILE A 8 1.75 12.61 -2.14
N ASN A 9 1.43 13.83 -2.56
CA ASN A 9 0.10 14.19 -3.11
C ASN A 9 -1.10 13.74 -2.25
N GLY A 10 -0.96 13.75 -0.91
CA GLY A 10 -2.00 13.27 0.02
C GLY A 10 -2.19 11.75 0.09
N GLY A 11 -1.38 10.98 -0.65
CA GLY A 11 -1.25 9.53 -0.54
C GLY A 11 -0.07 9.11 0.34
N VAL A 12 0.03 7.81 0.60
CA VAL A 12 1.12 7.20 1.37
C VAL A 12 2.33 6.96 0.47
N LEU A 13 3.54 7.21 0.99
CA LEU A 13 4.79 6.88 0.32
C LEU A 13 5.46 5.68 1.01
N ILE A 14 5.58 4.58 0.28
CA ILE A 14 6.23 3.33 0.71
C ILE A 14 7.57 3.11 0.00
N HIS A 15 8.38 2.22 0.55
CA HIS A 15 9.65 1.77 -0.05
C HIS A 15 9.45 0.58 -0.99
N SER A 16 10.42 0.35 -1.88
CA SER A 16 10.42 -0.82 -2.75
C SER A 16 10.41 -2.11 -1.94
N GLY A 17 9.42 -2.98 -2.17
CA GLY A 17 9.24 -4.22 -1.42
C GLY A 17 8.57 -4.07 -0.05
N GLU A 18 8.15 -2.86 0.35
CA GLU A 18 7.29 -2.65 1.52
C GLU A 18 5.83 -3.00 1.15
N GLN A 19 5.20 -3.87 1.93
CA GLN A 19 3.80 -4.28 1.70
C GLN A 19 2.89 -3.72 2.78
N ILE A 20 1.66 -3.39 2.42
CA ILE A 20 0.61 -2.92 3.34
C ILE A 20 -0.10 -4.14 3.90
N LEU A 21 0.10 -4.42 5.18
CA LEU A 21 -0.54 -5.53 5.90
C LEU A 21 -2.00 -5.23 6.20
N LEU A 22 -2.27 -4.01 6.71
CA LEU A 22 -3.60 -3.53 7.04
C LEU A 22 -3.72 -2.04 6.69
N PHE A 23 -4.92 -1.66 6.26
CA PHE A 23 -5.31 -0.28 6.02
C PHE A 23 -6.58 0.04 6.79
N SER A 24 -6.62 1.20 7.44
CA SER A 24 -7.84 1.70 8.07
C SER A 24 -7.96 3.19 7.83
N ASP A 25 -9.12 3.59 7.29
CA ASP A 25 -9.49 4.98 7.15
C ASP A 25 -10.31 5.45 8.38
N ASN A 26 -10.46 6.76 8.51
CA ASN A 26 -11.26 7.42 9.53
C ASN A 26 -10.76 7.21 10.97
N VAL A 27 -9.44 7.09 11.15
CA VAL A 27 -8.83 7.06 12.48
C VAL A 27 -8.61 8.47 13.03
N ASN A 28 -8.57 8.59 14.35
CA ASN A 28 -8.05 9.77 15.01
C ASN A 28 -6.72 9.41 15.67
N ILE A 29 -5.72 10.27 15.54
CA ILE A 29 -4.46 10.15 16.26
C ILE A 29 -4.18 11.43 17.04
N GLU A 30 -3.66 11.30 18.24
CA GLU A 30 -3.24 12.41 19.09
C GLU A 30 -1.91 12.08 19.76
N TRP A 31 -1.13 13.12 20.05
CA TRP A 31 0.17 13.00 20.69
C TRP A 31 0.22 13.76 22.01
N SER A 32 1.10 13.31 22.90
CA SER A 32 1.44 14.01 24.13
C SER A 32 2.93 13.89 24.43
N GLY A 33 3.46 14.83 25.22
CA GLY A 33 4.88 14.90 25.57
C GLY A 33 5.77 15.55 24.50
N GLN A 34 5.18 16.26 23.53
CA GLN A 34 5.88 17.00 22.50
C GLN A 34 5.25 18.38 22.30
N GLU A 35 6.08 19.42 22.23
CA GLU A 35 5.64 20.83 22.17
C GLU A 35 5.66 21.42 20.75
N VAL A 36 6.31 20.74 19.81
CA VAL A 36 6.30 21.10 18.38
C VAL A 36 4.86 21.22 17.89
N SER A 37 4.53 22.33 17.23
CA SER A 37 3.18 22.68 16.76
C SER A 37 2.51 21.57 15.95
N ALA A 38 3.28 20.88 15.11
CA ALA A 38 2.81 19.75 14.33
C ALA A 38 2.22 18.60 15.17
N PHE A 39 2.54 18.47 16.46
CA PHE A 39 2.00 17.41 17.33
C PHE A 39 0.75 17.83 18.10
N ARG A 40 0.36 19.11 18.03
CA ARG A 40 -0.77 19.65 18.78
C ARG A 40 -2.10 19.15 18.21
N GLY A 41 -3.02 18.91 19.14
CA GLY A 41 -4.40 18.55 18.82
C GLY A 41 -4.57 17.13 18.30
N LYS A 42 -5.82 16.84 17.94
CA LYS A 42 -6.24 15.57 17.38
C LYS A 42 -6.23 15.67 15.86
N LYS A 43 -5.58 14.73 15.20
CA LYS A 43 -5.53 14.64 13.73
C LYS A 43 -6.42 13.51 13.26
N HIS A 44 -7.05 13.74 12.11
CA HIS A 44 -7.96 12.79 11.49
C HIS A 44 -7.38 12.32 10.17
N GLY A 45 -7.42 11.02 9.93
CA GLY A 45 -6.83 10.49 8.71
C GLY A 45 -6.86 8.99 8.60
N ARG A 46 -5.83 8.47 7.94
CA ARG A 46 -5.65 7.08 7.55
C ARG A 46 -4.44 6.49 8.25
N ILE A 47 -4.51 5.21 8.59
CA ILE A 47 -3.39 4.46 9.16
C ILE A 47 -3.08 3.24 8.31
N PHE A 48 -1.79 3.01 8.10
CA PHE A 48 -1.26 1.87 7.37
C PHE A 48 -0.37 1.08 8.34
N LEU A 49 -0.63 -0.21 8.49
CA LEU A 49 0.34 -1.14 9.05
C LEU A 49 1.06 -1.77 7.87
N THR A 50 2.35 -1.55 7.74
CA THR A 50 3.18 -2.15 6.69
C THR A 50 4.02 -3.28 7.25
N THR A 51 4.81 -3.93 6.38
CA THR A 51 5.81 -4.93 6.77
C THR A 51 6.93 -4.36 7.65
N HIS A 52 7.10 -3.03 7.74
CA HIS A 52 8.26 -2.39 8.39
C HIS A 52 7.88 -1.32 9.43
N ARG A 53 6.70 -0.71 9.29
CA ARG A 53 6.32 0.47 10.07
C ARG A 53 4.81 0.65 10.14
N VAL A 54 4.38 1.50 11.07
CA VAL A 54 3.07 2.12 11.01
C VAL A 54 3.20 3.48 10.33
N ILE A 55 2.31 3.83 9.41
CA ILE A 55 2.27 5.16 8.77
C ILE A 55 0.92 5.80 9.03
N PHE A 56 0.93 7.01 9.57
CA PHE A 56 -0.24 7.88 9.59
C PHE A 56 -0.18 8.87 8.43
N ASN A 57 -1.29 9.02 7.70
CA ASN A 57 -1.51 10.09 6.73
C ASN A 57 -2.69 10.95 7.18
N ASN A 58 -2.49 12.27 7.22
CA ASN A 58 -3.54 13.21 7.55
C ASN A 58 -4.48 13.41 6.35
N ASN A 59 -5.77 13.55 6.61
CA ASN A 59 -6.74 13.90 5.56
C ASN A 59 -6.82 15.43 5.34
N SER A 60 -6.27 16.23 6.24
CA SER A 60 -6.21 17.69 6.11
C SER A 60 -4.87 18.13 5.51
N SER A 61 -4.89 18.69 4.30
CA SER A 61 -3.70 19.27 3.66
C SER A 61 -3.23 20.58 4.31
N SER A 62 -4.07 21.20 5.14
CA SER A 62 -3.74 22.44 5.85
C SER A 62 -3.12 22.20 7.24
N ASP A 63 -3.09 20.96 7.73
CA ASP A 63 -2.45 20.63 9.00
C ASP A 63 -0.92 20.55 8.82
N GLU A 64 -0.16 21.02 9.80
CA GLU A 64 1.31 20.94 9.73
C GLU A 64 1.84 19.50 9.65
N MET A 65 1.15 18.52 10.23
CA MET A 65 1.49 17.12 10.10
C MET A 65 0.65 16.48 9.00
N GLN A 66 1.30 16.26 7.86
CA GLN A 66 0.75 15.55 6.70
C GLN A 66 0.96 14.04 6.81
N SER A 67 2.07 13.60 7.41
CA SER A 67 2.31 12.18 7.66
C SER A 67 3.20 11.94 8.88
N PHE A 68 3.09 10.76 9.48
CA PHE A 68 4.01 10.34 10.53
C PHE A 68 4.41 8.87 10.32
N SER A 69 5.72 8.64 10.11
CA SER A 69 6.31 7.33 9.85
C SER A 69 6.86 6.73 11.14
N MET A 70 6.39 5.51 11.47
CA MET A 70 6.66 4.82 12.71
C MET A 70 7.27 3.43 12.56
N PRO A 71 8.59 3.34 12.27
CA PRO A 71 9.32 2.08 12.22
C PRO A 71 9.20 1.28 13.50
N PHE A 72 9.05 -0.04 13.40
CA PHE A 72 8.83 -0.91 14.56
C PHE A 72 9.94 -0.79 15.60
N VAL A 73 11.19 -0.65 15.15
CA VAL A 73 12.39 -0.41 15.99
C VAL A 73 12.33 0.86 16.84
N THR A 74 11.40 1.77 16.55
CA THR A 74 11.25 3.04 17.28
C THR A 74 10.01 3.11 18.17
N LEU A 75 9.19 2.06 18.16
CA LEU A 75 8.03 1.91 19.03
C LEU A 75 8.47 1.38 20.40
N GLY A 76 7.79 1.84 21.45
CA GLY A 76 7.91 1.30 22.80
C GLY A 76 6.56 1.32 23.49
N GLU A 77 6.38 0.46 24.49
CA GLU A 77 5.17 0.45 25.35
C GLU A 77 3.84 0.45 24.57
N VAL A 78 3.78 -0.32 23.47
CA VAL A 78 2.58 -0.41 22.65
C VAL A 78 1.53 -1.27 23.36
N GLU A 79 0.36 -0.71 23.58
CA GLU A 79 -0.74 -1.34 24.31
C GLU A 79 -2.08 -1.09 23.60
N VAL A 80 -2.98 -2.06 23.71
CA VAL A 80 -4.37 -1.93 23.26
C VAL A 80 -5.25 -1.69 24.47
N GLU A 81 -6.03 -0.61 24.44
CA GLU A 81 -6.95 -0.25 25.51
C GLU A 81 -8.39 -0.44 25.05
N GLN A 82 -9.16 -1.09 25.93
CA GLN A 82 -10.56 -1.44 25.72
C GLN A 82 -11.40 -0.85 26.86
N PRO A 83 -11.66 0.47 26.83
CA PRO A 83 -12.43 1.10 27.88
C PRO A 83 -13.88 0.59 27.85
N VAL A 84 -14.49 0.41 29.03
CA VAL A 84 -15.91 0.02 29.16
C VAL A 84 -16.84 1.01 28.46
N PHE A 85 -16.44 2.29 28.43
CA PHE A 85 -17.13 3.36 27.73
C PHE A 85 -16.17 4.07 26.77
N GLY A 86 -16.58 4.20 25.52
CA GLY A 86 -15.81 4.89 24.46
C GLY A 86 -15.26 3.92 23.42
N ALA A 87 -14.46 4.48 22.50
CA ALA A 87 -13.84 3.70 21.44
C ALA A 87 -12.51 3.09 21.91
N ASN A 88 -12.26 1.86 21.47
CA ASN A 88 -10.97 1.20 21.67
C ASN A 88 -9.86 1.98 20.96
N TYR A 89 -8.68 1.97 21.56
CA TYR A 89 -7.52 2.69 21.03
C TYR A 89 -6.22 1.92 21.24
N VAL A 90 -5.27 2.16 20.35
CA VAL A 90 -3.88 1.70 20.48
C VAL A 90 -3.05 2.89 20.97
N LYS A 91 -2.28 2.72 22.02
CA LYS A 91 -1.34 3.74 22.52
C LYS A 91 0.07 3.20 22.56
N GLY A 92 1.04 4.10 22.63
CA GLY A 92 2.42 3.74 22.91
C GLY A 92 3.34 4.94 22.90
N LYS A 93 4.64 4.66 22.95
CA LYS A 93 5.72 5.63 22.83
C LYS A 93 6.41 5.53 21.47
N VAL A 94 6.85 6.68 20.98
CA VAL A 94 7.61 6.83 19.75
C VAL A 94 8.87 7.64 20.04
N ARG A 95 10.02 7.23 19.50
CA ARG A 95 11.28 7.98 19.58
C ARG A 95 11.73 8.51 18.23
N ALA A 96 12.13 9.77 18.20
CA ALA A 96 12.65 10.42 17.00
C ALA A 96 13.86 9.67 16.43
N GLN A 97 13.91 9.54 15.11
CA GLN A 97 15.12 9.13 14.39
C GLN A 97 16.00 10.35 14.09
N PRO A 98 17.33 10.18 13.95
CA PRO A 98 18.16 11.20 13.31
C PRO A 98 17.54 11.60 11.97
N ASN A 99 17.53 12.90 11.65
CA ASN A 99 16.92 13.46 10.44
C ASN A 99 15.40 13.23 10.30
N GLY A 100 14.70 12.91 11.39
CA GLY A 100 13.26 12.63 11.37
C GLY A 100 12.35 13.87 11.38
N ASN A 101 12.86 15.08 11.16
CA ASN A 101 12.12 16.37 11.25
C ASN A 101 11.53 16.70 12.63
N TRP A 102 11.93 16.00 13.69
CA TRP A 102 11.63 16.32 15.08
C TRP A 102 12.64 15.63 16.01
N VAL A 103 12.64 15.98 17.30
CA VAL A 103 13.55 15.42 18.30
C VAL A 103 12.82 15.00 19.58
N GLY A 104 13.38 14.00 20.27
CA GLY A 104 12.87 13.52 21.56
C GLY A 104 11.94 12.32 21.44
N GLU A 105 10.99 12.24 22.36
CA GLU A 105 10.01 11.17 22.44
C GLU A 105 8.60 11.76 22.51
N ALA A 106 7.61 11.00 22.04
CA ALA A 106 6.21 11.36 22.20
C ALA A 106 5.41 10.11 22.55
N LYS A 107 4.25 10.29 23.20
CA LYS A 107 3.24 9.25 23.33
C LYS A 107 2.20 9.47 22.26
N PHE A 108 1.78 8.40 21.59
CA PHE A 108 0.70 8.43 20.61
C PHE A 108 -0.52 7.68 21.15
N LYS A 109 -1.69 8.07 20.66
CA LYS A 109 -2.95 7.36 20.85
C LYS A 109 -3.74 7.37 19.54
N ILE A 110 -4.02 6.18 19.00
CA ILE A 110 -4.79 5.96 17.77
C ILE A 110 -6.15 5.39 18.16
N THR A 111 -7.21 6.15 17.90
CA THR A 111 -8.59 5.76 18.18
C THR A 111 -9.28 5.33 16.89
N PHE A 112 -9.87 4.13 16.90
CA PHE A 112 -10.55 3.56 15.73
C PHE A 112 -12.06 3.76 15.89
N LYS A 113 -12.66 4.63 15.05
CA LYS A 113 -14.09 4.97 15.16
C LYS A 113 -15.03 3.86 14.70
N HIS A 114 -14.57 2.96 13.82
CA HIS A 114 -15.37 1.93 13.18
C HIS A 114 -14.98 0.51 13.61
N GLY A 115 -14.31 0.35 14.76
CA GLY A 115 -13.78 -0.94 15.21
C GLY A 115 -12.42 -1.27 14.63
N GLY A 116 -11.92 -2.48 14.91
CA GLY A 116 -10.61 -2.96 14.44
C GLY A 116 -9.40 -2.59 15.32
N ALA A 117 -9.56 -1.78 16.38
CA ALA A 117 -8.42 -1.40 17.24
C ALA A 117 -7.68 -2.62 17.85
N ILE A 118 -8.43 -3.67 18.22
CA ILE A 118 -7.86 -4.88 18.81
C ILE A 118 -7.07 -5.64 17.76
N ASP A 119 -7.67 -5.91 16.61
CA ASP A 119 -7.04 -6.61 15.48
C ASP A 119 -5.81 -5.85 14.97
N PHE A 120 -5.91 -4.53 14.84
CA PHE A 120 -4.80 -3.67 14.46
C PHE A 120 -3.66 -3.75 15.49
N GLY A 121 -3.98 -3.59 16.77
CA GLY A 121 -2.99 -3.62 17.85
C GLY A 121 -2.30 -4.98 17.97
N GLN A 122 -3.04 -6.08 17.86
CA GLN A 122 -2.48 -7.43 17.84
C GLN A 122 -1.61 -7.68 16.60
N ALA A 123 -2.05 -7.23 15.41
CA ALA A 123 -1.27 -7.32 14.19
C ALA A 123 0.01 -6.49 14.27
N LEU A 124 -0.06 -5.27 14.83
CA LEU A 124 1.09 -4.41 15.08
C LEU A 124 2.10 -5.08 16.00
N LEU A 125 1.66 -5.58 17.16
CA LEU A 125 2.53 -6.26 18.12
C LEU A 125 3.20 -7.50 17.50
N ARG A 126 2.46 -8.26 16.69
CA ARG A 126 2.99 -9.43 15.98
C ARG A 126 4.00 -9.06 14.89
N ALA A 127 3.69 -8.08 14.05
CA ALA A 127 4.58 -7.60 13.00
C ALA A 127 5.87 -7.01 13.59
N ALA A 128 5.74 -6.17 14.62
CA ALA A 128 6.87 -5.63 15.35
C ALA A 128 7.72 -6.74 15.97
N HIS A 129 7.10 -7.71 16.66
CA HIS A 129 7.82 -8.85 17.26
C HIS A 129 8.67 -9.59 16.23
N TYR A 130 8.13 -9.89 15.05
CA TYR A 130 8.87 -10.57 13.99
C TYR A 130 9.97 -9.70 13.38
N ALA A 131 9.67 -8.45 13.06
CA ALA A 131 10.62 -7.54 12.42
C ALA A 131 11.82 -7.20 13.32
N THR A 132 11.63 -7.17 14.65
CA THR A 132 12.69 -6.81 15.58
C THR A 132 13.46 -8.02 16.12
N ARG A 133 13.20 -9.25 15.65
CA ARG A 133 13.98 -10.43 16.06
C ARG A 133 15.41 -10.32 15.53
N GLY A 134 16.35 -9.96 16.40
CA GLY A 134 17.75 -9.75 16.04
C GLY A 134 18.07 -8.37 15.46
N ALA A 135 17.14 -7.40 15.57
CA ALA A 135 17.37 -6.04 15.09
C ALA A 135 18.43 -5.30 15.94
N MET A 136 19.20 -4.42 15.28
CA MET A 136 20.16 -3.52 15.92
C MET A 136 19.45 -2.59 16.90
N ASN A 137 20.05 -2.37 18.09
CA ASN A 137 19.47 -1.60 19.19
C ASN A 137 19.20 -0.11 18.88
N ALA A 138 19.63 0.41 17.72
CA ALA A 138 19.39 1.79 17.32
C ALA A 138 18.78 1.85 15.91
N PRO A 139 17.69 2.62 15.72
CA PRO A 139 17.12 2.84 14.41
C PRO A 139 18.09 3.65 13.53
N PRO A 140 18.24 3.30 12.24
CA PRO A 140 19.07 4.08 11.32
C PRO A 140 18.49 5.49 11.12
N PRO A 141 19.32 6.46 10.70
CA PRO A 141 18.86 7.79 10.30
C PRO A 141 17.71 7.72 9.30
N CYS A 142 16.76 8.64 9.40
CA CYS A 142 15.79 8.84 8.34
C CYS A 142 16.54 9.30 7.09
N GLU A 143 16.32 8.61 5.98
CA GLU A 143 16.87 9.05 4.70
C GLU A 143 16.05 10.24 4.17
N PRO A 144 16.71 11.20 3.48
CA PRO A 144 16.01 12.30 2.85
C PRO A 144 15.04 11.77 1.77
N PRO A 145 13.98 12.53 1.44
CA PRO A 145 13.04 12.16 0.38
C PRO A 145 13.79 11.92 -0.92
N GLN A 146 13.63 10.72 -1.50
CA GLN A 146 14.20 10.40 -2.80
C GLN A 146 13.45 11.19 -3.89
N PRO A 147 14.15 11.76 -4.88
CA PRO A 147 13.52 12.61 -5.89
C PRO A 147 12.62 11.83 -6.86
N GLN A 148 12.77 10.51 -6.93
CA GLN A 148 12.00 9.65 -7.82
C GLN A 148 10.99 8.84 -7.01
N TRP A 149 9.72 8.99 -7.39
CA TRP A 149 8.59 8.21 -6.90
C TRP A 149 7.64 7.94 -8.07
N TYR A 150 6.85 6.86 -7.96
CA TYR A 150 5.83 6.51 -8.94
C TYR A 150 4.61 5.92 -8.23
N ALA A 151 3.47 5.86 -8.93
CA ALA A 151 2.30 5.16 -8.43
C ALA A 151 2.63 3.67 -8.25
N ALA A 152 2.42 3.12 -7.06
CA ALA A 152 2.71 1.71 -6.80
C ALA A 152 1.71 0.85 -7.60
N PRO A 153 2.15 -0.01 -8.53
CA PRO A 153 1.21 -0.80 -9.32
C PRO A 153 0.59 -1.88 -8.42
N PRO A 154 -0.75 -1.99 -8.32
CA PRO A 154 -1.35 -3.19 -7.73
C PRO A 154 -0.91 -4.43 -8.53
N PRO A 155 -0.59 -5.58 -7.90
CA PRO A 155 -0.69 -5.91 -6.47
C PRO A 155 0.61 -5.71 -5.68
N ALA A 156 1.56 -4.89 -6.13
CA ALA A 156 2.93 -4.83 -5.60
C ALA A 156 3.02 -4.53 -4.09
N TYR A 157 2.03 -3.84 -3.53
CA TYR A 157 1.95 -3.49 -2.11
C TYR A 157 0.97 -4.35 -1.32
N ALA A 158 0.33 -5.35 -1.94
CA ALA A 158 -0.60 -6.25 -1.26
C ALA A 158 0.14 -7.37 -0.52
N PRO A 159 -0.37 -7.85 0.63
CA PRO A 159 0.22 -8.98 1.33
C PRO A 159 -0.01 -10.27 0.51
N PRO A 160 0.95 -11.21 0.51
CA PRO A 160 0.78 -12.45 -0.24
C PRO A 160 -0.27 -13.36 0.41
N PRO A 161 -1.00 -14.18 -0.36
CA PRO A 161 -2.04 -15.07 0.17
C PRO A 161 -1.55 -16.02 1.27
N GLN A 162 -0.29 -16.43 1.23
CA GLN A 162 0.33 -17.35 2.18
C GLN A 162 0.72 -16.67 3.51
N GLY A 163 0.69 -15.33 3.57
CA GLY A 163 1.08 -14.56 4.75
C GLY A 163 2.59 -14.60 5.06
N TYR A 164 2.89 -14.45 6.36
CA TYR A 164 4.24 -14.25 6.91
C TYR A 164 4.45 -15.22 8.08
N TYR A 165 5.39 -16.15 7.96
CA TYR A 165 5.71 -17.13 9.03
C TYR A 165 4.49 -17.92 9.53
N GLY A 166 3.58 -18.31 8.62
CA GLY A 166 2.33 -19.00 8.96
C GLY A 166 1.25 -18.11 9.58
N TRP A 167 1.51 -16.80 9.71
CA TRP A 167 0.53 -15.80 10.09
C TRP A 167 -0.01 -15.06 8.87
N VAL A 168 -1.32 -14.99 8.74
CA VAL A 168 -2.00 -14.18 7.72
C VAL A 168 -2.55 -12.91 8.39
N PRO A 169 -2.25 -11.71 7.88
CA PRO A 169 -2.85 -10.47 8.38
C PRO A 169 -4.39 -10.53 8.32
N PRO A 170 -5.12 -10.01 9.33
CA PRO A 170 -6.57 -10.06 9.39
C PRO A 170 -7.24 -9.06 8.42
N THR A 171 -6.95 -9.18 7.12
CA THR A 171 -7.46 -8.28 6.07
C THR A 171 -8.99 -8.34 5.92
N ASN A 172 -9.62 -9.43 6.37
CA ASN A 172 -11.08 -9.56 6.44
C ASN A 172 -11.73 -8.57 7.43
N VAL A 173 -11.02 -8.17 8.49
CA VAL A 173 -11.50 -7.16 9.46
C VAL A 173 -11.29 -5.74 8.92
N PHE A 174 -10.39 -5.58 7.95
CA PHE A 174 -10.04 -4.32 7.29
C PHE A 174 -10.34 -4.40 5.79
N PRO A 175 -11.63 -4.47 5.39
CA PRO A 175 -12.00 -4.66 3.99
C PRO A 175 -11.71 -3.43 3.12
N GLN A 176 -11.46 -2.26 3.73
CA GLN A 176 -11.11 -1.06 2.98
C GLN A 176 -9.74 -1.24 2.32
N GLN A 177 -9.59 -0.64 1.13
CA GLN A 177 -8.32 -0.54 0.43
C GLN A 177 -7.84 0.91 0.43
N PRO A 178 -6.52 1.16 0.36
CA PRO A 178 -6.00 2.49 0.07
C PRO A 178 -6.65 3.05 -1.21
N PRO A 179 -6.84 4.38 -1.32
CA PRO A 179 -7.35 4.97 -2.56
C PRO A 179 -6.51 4.58 -3.78
N THR A 180 -7.15 4.43 -4.94
CA THR A 180 -6.52 3.96 -6.19
C THR A 180 -5.27 4.75 -6.57
N ASP A 181 -5.31 6.08 -6.44
CA ASP A 181 -4.17 6.98 -6.67
C ASP A 181 -3.49 7.43 -5.36
N GLY A 182 -3.59 6.60 -4.32
CA GLY A 182 -3.23 6.94 -2.96
C GLY A 182 -1.97 6.23 -2.44
N VAL A 183 -1.32 5.39 -3.25
CA VAL A 183 -0.11 4.64 -2.86
C VAL A 183 1.01 4.94 -3.85
N PHE A 184 2.08 5.52 -3.33
CA PHE A 184 3.29 5.85 -4.07
C PHE A 184 4.47 5.03 -3.55
N MET A 185 5.41 4.70 -4.43
CA MET A 185 6.58 3.91 -4.09
C MET A 185 7.86 4.60 -4.57
N THR A 186 8.92 4.43 -3.79
CA THR A 186 10.30 4.77 -4.18
C THR A 186 11.06 3.51 -4.58
N ASP A 187 12.13 3.64 -5.35
CA ASP A 187 13.01 2.51 -5.67
C ASP A 187 13.91 2.08 -4.51
N ALA A 188 14.02 2.91 -3.47
CA ALA A 188 14.84 2.60 -2.30
C ALA A 188 14.18 1.50 -1.46
N PRO A 189 14.95 0.49 -1.00
CA PRO A 189 14.44 -0.49 -0.06
C PRO A 189 14.17 0.17 1.31
N PRO A 190 13.35 -0.45 2.18
CA PRO A 190 13.12 0.05 3.52
C PRO A 190 14.44 0.12 4.30
N PRO A 191 14.77 1.25 4.94
CA PRO A 191 15.98 1.36 5.76
C PRO A 191 15.81 0.69 7.13
N TYR A 192 14.69 0.04 7.40
CA TYR A 192 14.37 -0.56 8.70
C TYR A 192 14.22 -2.08 8.58
N PRO A 193 14.37 -2.84 9.68
CA PRO A 193 13.95 -4.23 9.72
C PRO A 193 12.44 -4.36 9.46
N GLY A 194 12.03 -5.48 8.88
CA GLY A 194 10.65 -5.77 8.58
C GLY A 194 10.37 -7.26 8.53
N ILE A 195 9.11 -7.61 8.27
CA ILE A 195 8.68 -8.98 8.03
C ILE A 195 8.68 -9.26 6.53
N TYR A 196 9.13 -10.45 6.14
CA TYR A 196 9.19 -10.86 4.74
C TYR A 196 8.39 -12.15 4.53
N PRO A 197 7.79 -12.33 3.34
CA PRO A 197 7.05 -13.55 3.04
C PRO A 197 7.99 -14.74 2.81
N GLY A 198 7.53 -15.92 3.22
CA GLY A 198 8.35 -17.15 3.24
C GLY A 198 9.16 -17.26 4.53
N GLY A 199 8.89 -18.31 5.31
CA GLY A 199 9.37 -18.48 6.69
C GLY A 199 10.87 -18.73 6.88
N GLN A 200 11.76 -17.94 6.27
CA GLN A 200 13.20 -18.03 6.47
C GLN A 200 13.64 -17.10 7.62
N PRO A 201 14.33 -17.62 8.65
CA PRO A 201 14.65 -16.90 9.89
C PRO A 201 16.02 -16.21 9.87
N ASN A 202 16.48 -15.70 8.72
CA ASN A 202 17.71 -14.93 8.67
C ASN A 202 17.44 -13.57 8.04
N GLY A 203 17.48 -12.53 8.88
CA GLY A 203 17.31 -11.13 8.52
C GLY A 203 18.44 -10.64 7.62
N TYR A 204 18.31 -10.92 6.34
CA TYR A 204 18.68 -10.08 5.20
C TYR A 204 17.72 -10.57 4.13
N GLY A 205 16.78 -9.72 3.69
CA GLY A 205 15.96 -10.04 2.53
C GLY A 205 16.87 -10.49 1.38
N PRO A 206 16.46 -11.47 0.55
CA PRO A 206 17.32 -11.97 -0.51
C PRO A 206 17.79 -10.78 -1.37
N PRO A 207 19.07 -10.74 -1.79
CA PRO A 207 19.53 -9.72 -2.72
C PRO A 207 18.62 -9.79 -3.94
N GLN A 208 18.04 -8.66 -4.30
CA GLN A 208 17.16 -8.49 -5.45
C GLN A 208 17.98 -8.73 -6.73
N GLY A 209 18.20 -10.00 -7.04
CA GLY A 209 18.80 -10.47 -8.28
C GLY A 209 17.68 -10.86 -9.22
N GLY A 210 17.52 -10.08 -10.28
CA GLY A 210 16.95 -10.44 -11.58
C GLY A 210 15.65 -11.24 -11.59
N TYR A 211 14.60 -10.65 -12.17
CA TYR A 211 13.49 -11.42 -12.73
C TYR A 211 14.04 -12.50 -13.68
N GLY A 212 14.18 -13.73 -13.17
CA GLY A 212 14.46 -14.91 -13.97
C GLY A 212 13.20 -15.31 -14.73
N PRO A 213 13.28 -15.62 -16.03
CA PRO A 213 12.12 -16.03 -16.80
C PRO A 213 11.59 -17.39 -16.34
N ALA A 214 10.27 -17.55 -16.46
CA ALA A 214 9.49 -18.73 -16.09
C ALA A 214 10.05 -20.04 -16.69
N PRO A 215 9.90 -21.19 -16.00
CA PRO A 215 10.48 -22.46 -16.45
C PRO A 215 9.65 -23.08 -17.58
N GLY A 216 10.26 -23.26 -18.75
CA GLY A 216 9.67 -24.08 -19.80
C GLY A 216 10.39 -24.02 -21.14
N TYR A 217 11.47 -24.79 -21.30
CA TYR A 217 11.72 -25.71 -22.44
C TYR A 217 13.16 -26.24 -22.39
N ALA A 218 13.33 -27.55 -22.59
CA ALA A 218 14.62 -28.23 -22.65
C ALA A 218 15.41 -27.85 -23.92
N PRO A 219 16.76 -27.72 -23.89
CA PRO A 219 17.53 -27.43 -25.08
C PRO A 219 18.09 -28.73 -25.71
N GLY A 220 17.92 -28.86 -27.02
CA GLY A 220 18.63 -29.83 -27.85
C GLY A 220 19.10 -29.19 -29.15
N GLY A 221 20.39 -29.34 -29.49
CA GLY A 221 20.87 -29.38 -30.87
C GLY A 221 21.55 -28.15 -31.50
N ASN A 222 22.85 -28.01 -31.25
CA ASN A 222 23.99 -27.56 -32.09
C ASN A 222 23.88 -27.01 -33.55
N PHE A 223 24.66 -25.92 -33.78
CA PHE A 223 25.41 -25.41 -34.98
C PHE A 223 24.74 -24.46 -36.03
N PRO A 224 25.49 -23.59 -36.81
CA PRO A 224 26.34 -22.43 -36.44
C PRO A 224 26.10 -21.19 -37.41
N PRO A 225 26.92 -20.11 -37.57
CA PRO A 225 26.42 -18.72 -37.66
C PRO A 225 26.70 -17.93 -38.98
N GLN A 226 26.17 -16.69 -39.01
CA GLN A 226 26.48 -15.50 -39.84
C GLN A 226 25.73 -15.25 -41.16
N GLY A 227 25.13 -14.05 -41.25
CA GLY A 227 24.65 -13.41 -42.48
C GLY A 227 23.92 -12.08 -42.24
N LEU A 228 24.51 -10.99 -42.74
CA LEU A 228 24.14 -9.57 -42.61
C LEU A 228 22.78 -9.13 -43.23
N ALA A 229 22.33 -7.95 -42.74
CA ALA A 229 21.68 -6.84 -43.45
C ALA A 229 20.14 -6.67 -43.36
N GLY A 230 19.74 -5.48 -42.87
CA GLY A 230 18.80 -4.63 -43.60
C GLY A 230 17.49 -4.22 -42.91
N PHE A 231 17.33 -2.90 -42.79
CA PHE A 231 16.10 -2.12 -42.99
C PHE A 231 15.29 -1.62 -41.78
N VAL A 232 15.23 -0.28 -41.69
CA VAL A 232 14.28 0.57 -40.95
C VAL A 232 13.42 1.27 -42.01
N PRO A 233 12.11 1.49 -41.78
CA PRO A 233 11.61 2.86 -41.49
C PRO A 233 10.49 2.79 -40.43
N GLY A 234 10.12 3.78 -39.62
CA GLY A 234 10.06 5.24 -39.68
C GLY A 234 8.92 5.64 -38.70
N GLY A 235 9.08 6.74 -37.93
CA GLY A 235 8.23 7.13 -36.78
C GLY A 235 6.80 7.61 -37.11
N PRO A 236 6.09 8.36 -36.22
CA PRO A 236 6.63 9.50 -35.48
C PRO A 236 6.17 9.68 -34.01
N SER A 237 6.83 10.63 -33.33
CA SER A 237 6.51 11.23 -32.03
C SER A 237 5.14 11.91 -31.96
N GLY A 238 4.55 11.93 -30.75
CA GLY A 238 3.97 13.15 -30.17
C GLY A 238 2.50 13.13 -29.72
N SER A 239 2.29 13.71 -28.53
CA SER A 239 1.12 14.49 -28.07
C SER A 239 0.14 13.90 -27.05
N THR A 240 0.12 14.60 -25.91
CA THR A 240 -0.97 14.96 -24.99
C THR A 240 -2.42 14.56 -25.27
N GLY A 241 -3.09 14.03 -24.23
CA GLY A 241 -4.46 14.42 -23.84
C GLY A 241 -5.62 13.52 -24.31
N PHE A 242 -6.69 13.50 -23.49
CA PHE A 242 -8.03 12.90 -23.67
C PHE A 242 -8.21 11.47 -23.13
N THR A 243 -8.72 11.37 -21.90
CA THR A 243 -9.34 10.14 -21.36
C THR A 243 -10.73 9.97 -21.96
N ASN A 244 -10.98 8.84 -22.60
CA ASN A 244 -12.29 8.49 -23.13
C ASN A 244 -13.14 7.82 -22.02
N PRO A 245 -14.46 8.07 -21.94
CA PRO A 245 -15.35 7.39 -20.99
C PRO A 245 -15.39 5.85 -21.15
N ALA A 246 -14.98 5.34 -22.32
CA ALA A 246 -14.87 3.92 -22.60
C ALA A 246 -13.74 3.25 -21.79
N ASP A 247 -12.65 3.96 -21.51
CA ASP A 247 -11.51 3.43 -20.75
C ASP A 247 -11.84 3.28 -19.26
N ALA A 248 -12.68 4.17 -18.72
CA ALA A 248 -13.16 4.10 -17.34
C ALA A 248 -14.04 2.86 -17.09
N LYS A 249 -14.91 2.51 -18.05
CA LYS A 249 -15.80 1.34 -17.94
C LYS A 249 -15.06 0.02 -18.14
N ALA A 250 -13.99 0.02 -18.95
CA ALA A 250 -13.09 -1.13 -19.09
C ALA A 250 -12.28 -1.36 -17.80
N ALA A 251 -11.87 -0.30 -17.10
CA ALA A 251 -11.18 -0.38 -15.82
C ALA A 251 -12.08 -0.92 -14.69
N GLU A 252 -13.37 -0.57 -14.66
CA GLU A 252 -14.34 -1.07 -13.67
C GLU A 252 -14.60 -2.59 -13.80
N ALA A 253 -14.67 -3.10 -15.04
CA ALA A 253 -14.83 -4.54 -15.29
C ALA A 253 -13.60 -5.36 -14.85
N ALA A 254 -12.40 -4.77 -14.94
CA ALA A 254 -11.16 -5.41 -14.49
C ALA A 254 -11.07 -5.52 -12.95
N GLN A 255 -11.84 -4.73 -12.20
CA GLN A 255 -11.86 -4.74 -10.72
C GLN A 255 -12.68 -5.90 -10.12
N SER A 256 -13.49 -6.57 -10.94
CA SER A 256 -14.40 -7.65 -10.49
C SER A 256 -13.88 -9.06 -10.81
N ALA A 257 -12.67 -9.17 -11.37
CA ALA A 257 -12.10 -10.45 -11.77
C ALA A 257 -11.72 -11.28 -10.54
N TYR A 258 -12.34 -12.44 -10.38
CA TYR A 258 -12.02 -13.39 -9.32
C TYR A 258 -11.22 -14.56 -9.88
N TYR A 259 -10.17 -14.97 -9.16
CA TYR A 259 -9.31 -16.08 -9.53
C TYR A 259 -9.73 -17.35 -8.80
N ASP A 260 -10.12 -18.38 -9.55
CA ASP A 260 -10.42 -19.71 -9.01
C ASP A 260 -9.13 -20.54 -8.89
N PRO A 261 -8.69 -20.88 -7.66
CA PRO A 261 -7.46 -21.64 -7.43
C PRO A 261 -7.44 -23.04 -8.09
N ASN A 262 -8.60 -23.60 -8.45
CA ASN A 262 -8.67 -24.91 -9.11
C ASN A 262 -8.59 -24.82 -10.65
N ARG A 263 -8.61 -23.61 -11.22
CA ARG A 263 -8.55 -23.37 -12.67
C ARG A 263 -7.59 -22.23 -13.00
N PRO A 264 -6.28 -22.42 -12.82
CA PRO A 264 -5.27 -21.36 -12.89
C PRO A 264 -5.09 -20.73 -14.27
N GLN A 265 -5.66 -21.34 -15.31
CA GLN A 265 -5.58 -20.86 -16.70
C GLN A 265 -6.74 -19.91 -17.05
N MET A 266 -7.65 -19.61 -16.12
CA MET A 266 -8.92 -18.92 -16.42
C MET A 266 -9.21 -17.86 -15.36
N ALA A 267 -9.30 -16.60 -15.77
CA ALA A 267 -9.84 -15.53 -14.93
C ALA A 267 -11.34 -15.37 -15.24
N TYR A 268 -12.20 -15.43 -14.22
CA TYR A 268 -13.63 -15.21 -14.41
C TYR A 268 -13.95 -13.73 -14.22
N VAL A 269 -14.42 -13.09 -15.28
CA VAL A 269 -14.94 -11.72 -15.24
C VAL A 269 -16.47 -11.83 -15.24
N PRO A 270 -17.16 -11.46 -14.16
CA PRO A 270 -18.62 -11.44 -14.15
C PRO A 270 -19.13 -10.44 -15.20
N PRO A 271 -20.22 -10.75 -15.92
CA PRO A 271 -20.78 -9.83 -16.89
C PRO A 271 -21.18 -8.50 -16.20
N PRO A 272 -21.00 -7.35 -16.87
CA PRO A 272 -21.31 -6.05 -16.29
C PRO A 272 -22.77 -5.98 -15.84
N ALA A 273 -23.02 -5.42 -14.65
CA ALA A 273 -24.34 -5.37 -14.01
C ALA A 273 -25.40 -4.55 -14.78
N TYR A 274 -25.01 -3.86 -15.86
CA TYR A 274 -25.91 -3.11 -16.73
C TYR A 274 -26.02 -3.77 -18.10
N TYR A 275 -26.88 -4.79 -18.18
CA TYR A 275 -27.51 -5.17 -19.43
C TYR A 275 -28.72 -4.25 -19.62
N GLU A 276 -28.52 -3.06 -20.20
CA GLU A 276 -29.66 -2.38 -20.83
C GLU A 276 -30.05 -3.20 -22.05
N ASN A 277 -31.19 -3.89 -21.95
CA ASN A 277 -31.77 -4.54 -23.11
C ASN A 277 -31.95 -3.50 -24.22
N PRO A 278 -31.58 -3.81 -25.47
CA PRO A 278 -31.83 -2.89 -26.58
C PRO A 278 -33.34 -2.58 -26.65
N PRO A 279 -33.72 -1.33 -27.00
CA PRO A 279 -35.11 -0.94 -27.06
C PRO A 279 -35.88 -1.87 -27.99
N SER A 280 -37.07 -2.28 -27.54
CA SER A 280 -37.95 -3.11 -28.36
C SER A 280 -38.29 -2.39 -29.67
N TYR A 281 -38.55 -3.14 -30.75
CA TYR A 281 -38.92 -2.58 -32.06
C TYR A 281 -40.03 -1.51 -31.98
N ASN A 282 -40.96 -1.66 -31.03
CA ASN A 282 -42.03 -0.69 -30.79
C ASN A 282 -41.56 0.63 -30.16
N GLN A 283 -40.47 0.64 -29.38
CA GLN A 283 -39.89 1.86 -28.82
C GLN A 283 -39.11 2.67 -29.86
N ALA A 284 -38.45 2.01 -30.81
CA ALA A 284 -37.72 2.69 -31.89
C ALA A 284 -38.63 3.41 -32.91
N MET A 285 -39.88 2.96 -33.04
CA MET A 285 -40.88 3.57 -33.94
C MET A 285 -41.52 4.85 -33.38
N ASN A 286 -41.58 5.02 -32.05
CA ASN A 286 -42.23 6.17 -31.42
C ASN A 286 -41.34 7.42 -31.33
N THR A 287 -40.03 7.28 -31.45
CA THR A 287 -39.08 8.42 -31.44
C THR A 287 -39.05 9.19 -32.75
N ASN A 288 -39.51 8.60 -33.87
CA ASN A 288 -39.53 9.24 -35.19
C ASN A 288 -40.82 10.05 -35.48
N LYS A 289 -41.73 10.20 -34.52
CA LYS A 289 -43.01 10.93 -34.72
C LYS A 289 -43.08 12.30 -34.03
N LYS A 290 -41.98 12.81 -33.47
CA LYS A 290 -41.93 14.16 -32.86
C LYS A 290 -41.20 15.22 -33.69
N GLU A 291 -40.75 14.90 -34.90
CA GLU A 291 -40.25 15.89 -35.86
C GLU A 291 -41.06 15.81 -37.15
N GLN A 292 -42.28 16.35 -37.09
CA GLN A 292 -42.98 16.99 -38.22
C GLN A 292 -44.21 17.75 -37.71
#